data_AF-A0A7L2RXJ8-F1
#
_entry.id   AF-A0A7L2RXJ8-F1
#
_cell.length_a   1.000
_cell.length_b   1.000
_cell.length_c   1.000
_cell.angle_alpha   90.00
_cell.angle_beta   90.00
_cell.angle_gamma   90.00
#
_symmetry.space_group_name_H-M   'P 1'
#
loop_
_entity.id
_entity.type
_entity.pdbx_description
1 polymer ?
#
loop_
_entity_poly.entity_id
_entity_poly.type
_entity_poly.pdbx_seq_one_letter_code
_entity_poly.pdbx_strand_id
1 'polypeptide(L)'
;TVLLLNRSEVQSEFLSIAERLSASEHPQHCTLALLLEHLYQANFGTHCDLDSLHHLLKSKTLEELSEIYSSAADAQELAAASSDPGLAREQLQAVLRDIAGAASFPAITGEAQPHKLHTIPIPAARCYTYSWDQDNFGKHRGSPVLP
;
A
#
# COMPACT_ATOMS: atom_id res chain seq x y z
N THR A 1 -14.55 12.94 9.32
CA THR A 1 -16.00 13.11 9.05
C THR A 1 -16.45 11.99 8.15
N VAL A 2 -17.41 11.18 8.59
CA VAL A 2 -18.01 10.10 7.77
C VAL A 2 -19.36 10.62 7.30
N LEU A 3 -19.52 10.78 5.99
CA LEU A 3 -20.81 11.13 5.39
C LEU A 3 -21.63 9.84 5.23
N LEU A 4 -22.55 9.61 6.16
CA LEU A 4 -23.58 8.57 6.05
C LEU A 4 -24.63 9.04 5.05
N LEU A 5 -24.40 8.78 3.76
CA LEU A 5 -25.38 9.04 2.72
C LEU A 5 -26.28 7.81 2.53
N ASN A 6 -27.58 8.05 2.48
CA ASN A 6 -28.56 7.02 2.18
C ASN A 6 -28.42 6.60 0.71
N ARG A 7 -28.34 5.29 0.43
CA ARG A 7 -28.01 4.76 -0.91
C ARG A 7 -29.02 5.17 -1.98
N SER A 8 -30.25 5.53 -1.58
CA SER A 8 -31.32 6.04 -2.43
C SER A 8 -31.19 7.52 -2.83
N GLU A 9 -30.33 8.28 -2.14
CA GLU A 9 -30.12 9.72 -2.37
C GLU A 9 -28.82 10.01 -3.15
N VAL A 10 -27.99 8.99 -3.39
CA VAL A 10 -26.73 9.10 -4.12
C VAL A 10 -26.98 8.79 -5.60
N GLN A 11 -26.60 9.72 -6.48
CA GLN A 11 -26.68 9.52 -7.93
C GLN A 11 -25.95 8.22 -8.33
N SER A 12 -26.55 7.44 -9.24
CA SER A 12 -26.05 6.14 -9.68
C SER A 12 -24.61 6.20 -10.23
N GLU A 13 -24.24 7.34 -10.79
CA GLU A 13 -22.89 7.62 -11.31
C GLU A 13 -21.84 7.68 -10.19
N PHE A 14 -22.15 8.31 -9.05
CA PHE A 14 -21.29 8.32 -7.86
C PHE A 14 -21.12 6.92 -7.29
N LEU A 15 -22.20 6.13 -7.26
CA LEU A 15 -22.13 4.73 -6.86
C LEU A 15 -21.25 3.92 -7.84
N SER A 16 -21.34 4.18 -9.15
CA SER A 16 -20.50 3.52 -10.15
C SER A 16 -19.01 3.89 -10.03
N ILE A 17 -18.71 5.14 -9.66
CA ILE A 17 -17.34 5.59 -9.42
C ILE A 17 -16.81 4.98 -8.13
N ALA A 18 -17.59 4.99 -7.05
CA ALA A 18 -17.24 4.34 -5.80
C ALA A 18 -16.99 2.84 -6.02
N GLU A 19 -17.87 2.16 -6.75
CA GLU A 19 -17.72 0.75 -7.08
C GLU A 19 -16.49 0.49 -7.95
N ARG A 20 -16.17 1.35 -8.93
CA ARG A 20 -14.93 1.25 -9.74
C ARG A 20 -13.65 1.53 -8.95
N LEU A 21 -13.71 2.39 -7.94
CA LEU A 21 -12.60 2.66 -7.02
C LEU A 21 -12.42 1.52 -6.02
N SER A 22 -13.51 0.92 -5.54
CA SER A 22 -13.50 -0.24 -4.65
C SER A 22 -13.12 -1.54 -5.38
N ALA A 23 -13.52 -1.70 -6.64
CA ALA A 23 -13.23 -2.88 -7.45
C ALA A 23 -11.80 -2.93 -8.00
N SER A 24 -11.02 -1.86 -7.83
CA SER A 24 -9.61 -1.85 -8.21
C SER A 24 -8.70 -2.34 -7.10
N GLU A 25 -9.04 -3.47 -6.49
CA GLU A 25 -8.08 -4.21 -5.67
C GLU A 25 -6.89 -4.56 -6.57
N HIS A 26 -5.76 -3.86 -6.33
CA HIS A 26 -4.48 -4.39 -6.79
C HIS A 26 -4.35 -5.78 -6.18
N PRO A 27 -3.90 -6.81 -6.93
CA PRO A 27 -3.82 -8.16 -6.41
C PRO A 27 -3.06 -8.13 -5.08
N GLN A 28 -3.69 -8.58 -3.99
CA GLN A 28 -3.13 -8.46 -2.62
C GLN A 28 -1.70 -9.02 -2.55
N HIS A 29 -1.44 -10.08 -3.31
CA HIS A 29 -0.12 -10.67 -3.53
C HIS A 29 0.92 -9.66 -4.05
N CYS A 30 0.60 -8.92 -5.12
CA CYS A 30 1.47 -7.89 -5.67
C CYS A 30 1.72 -6.75 -4.68
N THR A 31 0.70 -6.36 -3.91
CA THR A 31 0.83 -5.33 -2.88
C THR A 31 1.78 -5.78 -1.78
N LEU A 32 1.61 -6.99 -1.24
CA LEU A 32 2.47 -7.52 -0.18
C LEU A 32 3.92 -7.70 -0.65
N ALA A 33 4.12 -8.22 -1.86
CA ALA A 33 5.46 -8.33 -2.45
C ALA A 33 6.14 -6.96 -2.56
N LEU A 34 5.41 -5.94 -3.05
CA LEU A 34 5.94 -4.58 -3.18
C LEU A 34 6.28 -3.94 -1.82
N LEU A 35 5.41 -4.10 -0.81
CA LEU A 35 5.65 -3.59 0.53
C LEU A 35 6.89 -4.24 1.19
N LEU A 36 7.04 -5.55 1.04
CA LEU A 36 8.20 -6.27 1.55
C LEU A 36 9.47 -5.82 0.84
N GLU A 37 9.47 -5.73 -0.49
CA GLU A 37 10.61 -5.22 -1.25
C GLU A 37 11.06 -3.84 -0.76
N HIS A 38 10.11 -2.93 -0.52
CA HIS A 38 10.40 -1.60 0.02
C HIS A 38 10.93 -1.62 1.45
N LEU A 39 10.38 -2.48 2.30
CA LEU A 39 10.84 -2.58 3.67
C LEU A 39 12.32 -2.98 3.73
N TYR A 40 12.71 -3.98 2.94
CA TYR A 40 14.09 -4.42 2.85
C TYR A 40 14.98 -3.37 2.17
N GLN A 41 14.51 -2.75 1.09
CA GLN A 41 15.24 -1.66 0.44
C GLN A 41 15.48 -0.47 1.38
N ALA A 42 14.48 -0.04 2.14
CA ALA A 42 14.57 1.12 3.02
C ALA A 42 15.52 0.89 4.20
N ASN A 43 15.60 -0.35 4.71
CA ASN A 43 16.44 -0.67 5.86
C ASN A 43 17.88 -1.04 5.49
N PHE A 44 18.10 -1.62 4.31
CA PHE A 44 19.41 -2.15 3.91
C PHE A 44 20.00 -1.46 2.68
N GLY A 45 19.21 -0.69 1.93
CA GLY A 45 19.68 0.05 0.76
C GLY A 45 20.37 -0.87 -0.25
N THR A 46 21.60 -0.50 -0.63
CA THR A 46 22.43 -1.24 -1.59
C THR A 46 22.99 -2.58 -1.06
N HIS A 47 22.73 -2.92 0.20
CA HIS A 47 23.15 -4.19 0.79
C HIS A 47 22.17 -5.35 0.50
N CYS A 48 21.01 -5.04 -0.09
CA CYS A 48 20.00 -6.02 -0.46
C CYS A 48 19.98 -6.21 -1.98
N ASP A 49 20.06 -7.46 -2.44
CA ASP A 49 19.83 -7.81 -3.85
C ASP A 49 18.33 -7.79 -4.14
N LEU A 50 17.84 -6.65 -4.62
CA LEU A 50 16.42 -6.41 -4.87
C LEU A 50 15.88 -7.25 -6.03
N ASP A 51 16.67 -7.51 -7.06
CA ASP A 51 16.22 -8.30 -8.21
C ASP A 51 15.93 -9.74 -7.78
N SER A 52 16.87 -10.34 -7.03
CA SER A 52 16.67 -11.68 -6.48
C SER A 52 15.54 -11.72 -5.44
N LEU A 53 15.41 -10.69 -4.60
CA LEU A 53 14.32 -10.58 -3.62
C LEU A 53 12.97 -10.50 -4.31
N HIS A 54 12.85 -9.66 -5.36
CA HIS A 54 11.63 -9.49 -6.13
C HIS A 54 11.17 -10.80 -6.77
N HIS A 55 12.10 -11.53 -7.40
CA HIS A 55 11.82 -12.84 -7.98
C HIS A 55 11.34 -13.85 -6.93
N LEU A 56 11.97 -13.87 -5.76
CA LEU A 56 11.59 -14.78 -4.69
C LEU A 56 10.22 -14.43 -4.10
N LEU A 57 9.95 -13.15 -3.82
CA LEU A 57 8.67 -12.69 -3.32
C LEU A 57 7.52 -13.04 -4.29
N LYS A 58 7.75 -12.92 -5.60
CA LYS A 58 6.77 -13.33 -6.61
C LYS A 58 6.48 -14.83 -6.62
N SER A 59 7.43 -15.66 -6.18
CA SER A 59 7.28 -17.12 -6.16
C SER A 59 6.54 -17.66 -4.93
N LYS A 60 6.42 -16.85 -3.87
CA LYS A 60 5.73 -17.23 -2.62
C LYS A 60 4.22 -17.18 -2.77
N THR A 61 3.51 -17.96 -1.94
CA THR A 61 2.05 -17.91 -1.88
C THR A 61 1.56 -16.65 -1.18
N LEU A 62 0.26 -16.35 -1.29
CA LEU A 62 -0.34 -15.21 -0.61
C LEU A 62 -0.24 -15.35 0.92
N GLU A 63 -0.43 -16.56 1.43
CA GLU A 63 -0.35 -16.88 2.86
C GLU A 63 1.07 -16.64 3.39
N GLU A 64 2.09 -17.18 2.71
CA GLU A 64 3.49 -16.97 3.08
C GLU A 64 3.85 -15.47 3.09
N LEU A 65 3.45 -14.72 2.06
CA LEU A 65 3.70 -13.29 2.00
C LEU A 65 2.99 -12.53 3.13
N SER A 66 1.77 -12.94 3.47
CA SER A 66 1.00 -12.33 4.54
C SER A 66 1.64 -12.58 5.91
N GLU A 67 2.14 -13.79 6.17
CA GLU A 67 2.83 -14.14 7.41
C GLU A 67 4.15 -13.39 7.57
N ILE A 68 4.94 -13.32 6.49
CA ILE A 68 6.20 -12.56 6.46
C ILE A 68 5.91 -11.08 6.72
N TYR A 69 4.93 -10.51 6.02
CA TYR A 69 4.56 -9.11 6.19
C TYR A 69 4.03 -8.82 7.59
N SER A 70 3.19 -9.69 8.17
CA SER A 70 2.69 -9.53 9.53
C SER A 70 3.84 -9.49 10.54
N SER A 71 4.77 -10.44 10.45
CA SER A 71 5.94 -10.49 11.35
C SER A 71 6.83 -9.26 11.21
N ALA A 72 6.98 -8.76 9.98
CA ALA A 72 7.78 -7.57 9.70
C ALA A 72 7.07 -6.29 10.20
N ALA A 73 5.75 -6.21 10.07
CA ALA A 73 4.93 -5.11 10.58
C ALA A 73 4.98 -5.03 12.12
N ASP A 74 4.90 -6.17 12.80
CA ASP A 74 5.04 -6.25 14.26
C ASP A 74 6.41 -5.72 14.71
N ALA A 75 7.48 -6.07 13.98
CA ALA A 75 8.83 -5.55 14.24
C ALA A 75 8.92 -4.03 14.02
N GLN A 76 8.26 -3.50 12.98
CA GLN A 76 8.19 -2.06 12.73
C GLN A 76 7.41 -1.32 13.82
N GLU A 77 6.31 -1.88 14.30
CA GLU A 77 5.52 -1.32 15.41
C GLU A 77 6.36 -1.23 16.69
N LEU A 78 7.08 -2.32 17.02
CA LEU A 78 7.98 -2.34 18.17
C LEU A 78 9.10 -1.28 18.04
N ALA A 79 9.70 -1.16 16.86
CA ALA A 79 10.72 -0.15 16.59
C ALA A 79 10.15 1.27 16.70
N ALA A 80 8.93 1.50 16.21
CA ALA A 80 8.26 2.79 16.28
C ALA A 80 7.90 3.21 17.72
N ALA A 81 7.66 2.24 18.61
CA ALA A 81 7.40 2.49 20.03
C ALA A 81 8.67 2.84 20.85
N SER A 82 9.86 2.65 20.26
CA SER A 82 11.14 2.93 20.94
C SER A 82 11.38 4.42 21.12
N SER A 83 11.98 4.79 22.27
CA SER A 83 12.42 6.16 22.55
C SER A 83 13.81 6.49 21.98
N ASP A 84 14.58 5.48 21.56
CA ASP A 84 15.89 5.65 20.91
C ASP A 84 15.79 5.20 19.45
N PRO A 85 15.81 6.14 18.48
CA PRO A 85 15.67 5.81 17.06
C PRO A 85 16.90 5.08 16.49
N GLY A 86 18.09 5.28 17.07
CA GLY A 86 19.31 4.61 16.60
C GLY A 86 19.26 3.13 16.94
N LEU A 87 19.00 2.83 18.21
CA LEU A 87 18.84 1.47 18.71
C LEU A 87 17.64 0.77 18.06
N ALA A 88 16.52 1.48 17.88
CA ALA A 88 15.33 0.94 17.21
C ALA A 88 15.63 0.47 15.79
N ARG A 89 16.40 1.26 15.04
CA ARG A 89 16.79 0.91 13.67
C ARG A 89 17.69 -0.33 13.64
N GLU A 90 18.66 -0.43 14.55
CA GLU A 90 19.55 -1.59 14.62
C GLU A 90 18.78 -2.87 14.99
N GLN A 91 17.87 -2.78 15.96
CA GLN A 91 17.00 -3.88 16.35
C GLN A 91 16.07 -4.30 15.20
N LEU A 92 15.43 -3.35 14.52
CA LEU A 92 14.60 -3.63 13.35
C LEU A 92 15.41 -4.34 12.26
N GLN A 93 16.61 -3.85 11.94
CA GLN A 93 17.49 -4.49 10.98
C GLN A 93 17.91 -5.91 11.39
N ALA A 94 18.12 -6.16 12.69
CA ALA A 94 18.42 -7.52 13.17
C ALA A 94 17.23 -8.46 12.96
N VAL A 95 16.03 -8.06 13.40
CA VAL A 95 14.81 -8.87 13.24
C VAL A 95 14.48 -9.11 11.76
N LEU A 96 14.62 -8.09 10.90
CA LEU A 96 14.39 -8.26 9.47
C LEU A 96 15.37 -9.23 8.81
N ARG A 97 16.62 -9.35 9.30
CA ARG A 97 17.57 -10.37 8.85
C ARG A 97 17.13 -11.77 9.28
N ASP A 98 16.60 -11.92 10.48
CA ASP A 98 16.09 -13.20 10.97
C ASP A 98 14.86 -13.65 10.16
N ILE A 99 13.93 -12.74 9.90
CA ILE A 99 12.77 -12.97 9.02
C ILE A 99 13.24 -13.35 7.62
N ALA A 100 14.22 -12.63 7.06
CA ALA A 100 14.80 -12.94 5.75
C ALA A 100 15.42 -14.33 5.72
N GLY A 101 16.16 -14.71 6.77
CA GLY A 101 16.75 -16.04 6.90
C GLY A 101 15.68 -17.14 6.93
N ALA A 102 14.64 -16.97 7.75
CA ALA A 102 13.52 -17.92 7.81
C ALA A 102 12.76 -18.03 6.48
N ALA A 103 12.60 -16.91 5.77
CA ALA A 103 11.90 -16.85 4.48
C ALA A 103 12.77 -17.26 3.27
N SER A 104 14.05 -17.63 3.50
CA SER A 104 15.05 -17.96 2.47
C SER A 104 15.33 -16.81 1.49
N PHE A 105 15.29 -15.57 1.97
CA PHE A 105 15.61 -14.38 1.18
C PHE A 105 17.10 -14.34 0.80
N PRO A 106 17.46 -13.63 -0.29
CA PRO A 106 18.85 -13.42 -0.63
C PRO A 106 19.64 -12.83 0.55
N ALA A 107 20.89 -13.23 0.68
CA ALA A 107 21.75 -12.74 1.74
C ALA A 107 21.87 -11.21 1.65
N ILE A 108 21.54 -10.52 2.74
CA ILE A 108 21.76 -9.09 2.88
C ILE A 108 23.25 -8.91 3.19
N THR A 109 24.05 -8.66 2.17
CA THR A 109 25.51 -8.61 2.28
C THR A 109 25.96 -7.31 2.95
N GLY A 110 26.93 -7.38 3.86
CA GLY A 110 27.54 -6.17 4.44
C GLY A 110 28.31 -5.31 3.42
N GLU A 111 28.55 -5.83 2.22
CA GLU A 111 29.14 -5.09 1.10
C GLU A 111 28.06 -4.39 0.28
N ALA A 112 28.29 -3.13 -0.05
CA ALA A 112 27.37 -2.36 -0.87
C ALA A 112 27.47 -2.85 -2.32
N GLN A 113 26.36 -3.33 -2.87
CA GLN A 113 26.29 -3.73 -4.26
C GLN A 113 26.51 -2.49 -5.16
N PRO A 114 27.29 -2.58 -6.26
CA PRO A 114 27.57 -1.45 -7.16
C PRO A 114 26.36 -0.99 -7.99
N HIS A 115 25.15 -1.38 -7.59
CA HIS A 115 23.95 -1.30 -8.42
C HIS A 115 23.29 0.08 -8.36
N LYS A 116 22.64 0.40 -9.47
CA LYS A 116 21.91 1.63 -9.77
C LYS A 116 20.73 1.81 -8.81
N LEU A 117 20.51 3.03 -8.33
CA LEU A 117 19.34 3.41 -7.52
C LEU A 117 18.06 2.84 -8.15
N HIS A 118 17.42 1.89 -7.45
CA HIS A 118 16.13 1.35 -7.86
C HIS A 118 15.03 2.32 -7.43
N THR A 119 14.46 3.01 -8.41
CA THR A 119 13.32 3.90 -8.22
C THR A 119 12.02 3.11 -8.32
N ILE A 120 11.19 3.25 -7.31
CA ILE A 120 9.89 2.62 -7.26
C ILE A 120 8.90 3.50 -8.04
N PRO A 121 8.21 2.97 -9.05
CA PRO A 121 7.19 3.75 -9.75
C PRO A 121 5.99 3.96 -8.83
N ILE A 122 5.66 5.23 -8.54
CA ILE A 122 4.41 5.57 -7.86
C ILE A 122 3.26 5.25 -8.84
N PRO A 123 2.26 4.44 -8.44
CA PRO A 123 1.11 4.16 -9.27
C PRO A 123 0.41 5.47 -9.67
N ALA A 124 0.11 5.63 -10.96
CA ALA A 124 -0.63 6.79 -11.43
C ALA A 124 -1.99 6.85 -10.73
N ALA A 125 -2.27 7.97 -10.05
CA ALA A 125 -3.56 8.19 -9.42
C ALA A 125 -4.67 8.13 -10.48
N ARG A 126 -5.70 7.32 -10.23
CA ARG A 126 -6.88 7.25 -11.09
C ARG A 126 -7.79 8.43 -10.76
N CYS A 127 -7.47 9.59 -11.33
CA CYS A 127 -8.26 10.80 -11.16
C CYS A 127 -9.51 10.74 -12.04
N TYR A 128 -10.69 10.66 -11.42
CA TYR A 128 -11.97 10.84 -12.10
C TYR A 128 -12.44 12.28 -11.87
N THR A 129 -12.60 13.04 -12.94
CA THR A 129 -13.07 14.43 -12.88
C THR A 129 -14.56 14.48 -13.19
N TYR A 130 -15.34 15.09 -12.31
CA TYR A 130 -16.76 15.36 -12.52
C TYR A 130 -16.96 16.86 -12.75
N SER A 131 -17.64 17.22 -13.85
CA SER A 131 -18.05 18.60 -14.11
C SER A 131 -19.38 18.87 -13.41
N TRP A 132 -19.37 19.74 -12.40
CA TRP A 132 -20.56 20.18 -11.65
C TRP A 132 -21.57 20.98 -12.50
N ASP A 133 -21.24 21.30 -13.74
CA ASP A 133 -22.08 22.08 -14.66
C ASP A 133 -23.41 21.38 -15.03
N GLN A 134 -23.53 20.08 -14.73
CA GLN A 134 -24.73 19.26 -14.99
C GLN A 134 -25.61 19.06 -13.75
N ASP A 135 -25.20 19.56 -12.58
CA ASP A 135 -25.90 19.25 -11.33
C ASP A 135 -27.06 20.21 -11.05
N ASN A 136 -28.29 19.70 -11.10
CA ASN A 136 -29.52 20.46 -10.89
C ASN A 136 -29.93 20.53 -9.41
N PHE A 137 -29.01 20.90 -8.50
CA PHE A 137 -29.25 20.98 -7.05
C PHE A 137 -30.36 21.97 -6.60
N GLY A 138 -31.10 22.63 -7.51
CA GLY A 138 -32.06 23.68 -7.19
C GLY A 138 -33.42 23.61 -7.88
N LYS A 139 -33.82 22.51 -8.53
CA LYS A 139 -35.08 22.50 -9.32
C LYS A 139 -36.00 21.32 -9.06
N HIS A 140 -36.45 21.15 -7.82
CA HIS A 140 -37.83 20.75 -7.57
C HIS A 140 -38.53 21.82 -6.72
N ARG A 141 -39.03 22.83 -7.45
CA ARG A 141 -39.87 23.92 -6.93
C ARG A 141 -41.14 23.36 -6.29
N GLY A 142 -41.41 23.79 -5.07
CA GLY A 142 -42.77 23.92 -4.57
C GLY A 142 -43.47 25.17 -5.15
N SER A 143 -44.73 24.95 -5.54
CA SER A 143 -45.85 25.92 -5.65
C SER A 143 -45.93 26.89 -6.84
N PRO A 144 -47.13 27.40 -7.21
CA PRO A 144 -48.51 26.88 -7.00
C PRO A 144 -49.33 26.78 -8.32
N VAL A 145 -50.39 25.98 -8.30
CA VAL A 145 -51.46 26.00 -9.30
C VAL A 145 -52.43 27.12 -8.94
N LEU A 146 -52.71 28.04 -9.87
CA LEU A 146 -53.89 28.90 -9.83
C LEU A 146 -54.48 29.02 -11.25
N PRO A 147 -55.82 29.16 -11.35
CA PRO A 147 -56.64 28.68 -12.46
C PRO A 147 -56.53 29.48 -13.77
#